data_AF-A0A351R6P7-F1
#
_entry.id   AF-A0A351R6P7-F1
#
_cell.length_a   1.000
_cell.length_b   1.000
_cell.length_c   1.000
_cell.angle_alpha   90.00
_cell.angle_beta   90.00
_cell.angle_gamma   90.00
#
_symmetry.space_group_name_H-M   'P 1'
#
loop_
_entity.id
_entity.type
_entity.pdbx_description
1 polymer ?
#
loop_
_entity_poly.entity_id
_entity_poly.type
_entity_poly.pdbx_seq_one_letter_code
_entity_poly.pdbx_strand_id
1 'polypeptide(L)'
;MNLPNKLTTFRVILIPFFVFFLLAPYFEGYGNYIALVIFIVASLTDFLDGKIARKYNLVTNFGKFMDPLADKLLVCSALICLIALDRIPAWIVIVIISREFIISGFRLIAADNGVVIAASYWGKFKTASQMVTVILLVLNIQNTVFTVLGTVFIYISLVLTVVSLIDYIAKNKEVLKDQN
;
A
#
# COMPACT_ATOMS: atom_id res chain seq x y z
N MET A 1 -14.72 -17.84 -11.93
CA MET A 1 -14.09 -16.72 -11.19
C MET A 1 -15.14 -15.68 -10.88
N ASN A 2 -15.29 -15.31 -9.60
CA ASN A 2 -16.22 -14.27 -9.17
C ASN A 2 -15.71 -12.88 -9.59
N LEU A 3 -16.62 -11.90 -9.65
CA LEU A 3 -16.31 -10.51 -10.01
C LEU A 3 -15.16 -9.90 -9.18
N PRO A 4 -15.07 -10.10 -7.84
CA PRO A 4 -13.96 -9.60 -7.04
C PRO A 4 -12.60 -10.17 -7.49
N ASN A 5 -12.49 -11.49 -7.67
CA ASN A 5 -11.23 -12.11 -8.10
C ASN A 5 -10.76 -11.59 -9.48
N LYS A 6 -11.67 -11.25 -10.39
CA LYS A 6 -11.31 -10.65 -11.68
C LYS A 6 -10.68 -9.26 -11.50
N LEU A 7 -11.21 -8.46 -10.56
CA LEU A 7 -10.66 -7.15 -10.23
C LEU A 7 -9.29 -7.25 -9.57
N THR A 8 -9.09 -8.21 -8.66
CA THR A 8 -7.78 -8.47 -8.05
C THR A 8 -6.74 -8.88 -9.08
N THR A 9 -7.07 -9.84 -9.96
CA THR A 9 -6.18 -10.28 -11.03
C THR A 9 -5.86 -9.13 -11.99
N PHE A 10 -6.87 -8.33 -12.34
CA PHE A 10 -6.67 -7.13 -13.15
C PHE A 10 -5.69 -6.15 -12.50
N ARG A 11 -5.80 -5.90 -11.19
CA ARG A 11 -4.85 -5.06 -10.45
C ARG A 11 -3.43 -5.58 -10.53
N VAL A 12 -3.23 -6.88 -10.28
CA VAL A 12 -1.89 -7.50 -10.35
C VAL A 12 -1.29 -7.33 -11.74
N ILE A 13 -2.11 -7.47 -12.79
CA ILE A 13 -1.68 -7.24 -14.17
C ILE A 13 -1.32 -5.76 -14.40
N LEU A 14 -2.04 -4.80 -13.82
CA LEU A 14 -1.75 -3.37 -13.96
C LEU A 14 -0.42 -2.93 -13.34
N ILE A 15 0.11 -3.65 -12.34
CA ILE A 15 1.35 -3.27 -11.65
C ILE A 15 2.55 -3.18 -12.62
N PRO A 16 2.86 -4.20 -13.46
CA PRO A 16 3.88 -4.08 -14.49
C PRO A 16 3.72 -2.89 -15.42
N PHE A 17 2.48 -2.59 -15.86
CA PHE A 17 2.23 -1.43 -16.72
C PHE A 17 2.48 -0.12 -15.98
N PHE A 18 2.04 -0.02 -14.73
CA PHE A 18 2.34 1.13 -13.87
C PHE A 18 3.85 1.36 -13.76
N VAL A 19 4.62 0.32 -13.44
CA VAL A 19 6.09 0.38 -13.34
C VAL A 19 6.71 0.80 -14.68
N PHE A 20 6.25 0.21 -15.77
CA PHE A 20 6.73 0.52 -17.12
C PHE A 20 6.49 1.98 -17.48
N PHE A 21 5.27 2.50 -17.34
CA PHE A 21 4.96 3.89 -17.71
C PHE A 21 5.62 4.91 -16.78
N LEU A 22 5.88 4.55 -15.53
CA LEU A 22 6.54 5.44 -14.57
C LEU A 22 8.06 5.55 -14.81
N LEU A 23 8.71 4.46 -15.24
CA LEU A 23 10.16 4.41 -15.43
C LEU A 23 10.61 4.54 -16.89
N ALA A 24 9.70 4.39 -17.86
CA ALA A 24 10.04 4.46 -19.28
C ALA A 24 10.56 5.86 -19.66
N PRO A 25 11.78 5.98 -20.19
CA PRO A 25 12.38 7.28 -20.53
C PRO A 25 11.73 7.93 -21.78
N TYR A 26 10.95 7.18 -22.55
CA TYR A 26 10.39 7.61 -23.84
C TYR A 26 9.13 8.47 -23.74
N PHE A 27 8.55 8.63 -22.54
CA PHE A 27 7.30 9.35 -22.31
C PHE A 27 7.49 10.51 -21.32
N GLU A 28 8.50 11.36 -21.52
CA GLU A 28 8.72 12.52 -20.65
C GLU A 28 7.43 13.35 -20.48
N GLY A 29 7.05 13.58 -19.22
CA GLY A 29 5.79 14.22 -18.84
C GLY A 29 4.57 13.29 -18.87
N TYR A 30 4.23 12.74 -20.04
CA TYR A 30 3.00 11.94 -20.23
C TYR A 30 3.01 10.61 -19.45
N GLY A 31 4.17 9.99 -19.28
CA GLY A 31 4.33 8.72 -18.55
C GLY A 31 3.90 8.84 -17.08
N ASN A 32 4.22 9.96 -16.42
CA ASN A 32 3.78 10.22 -15.05
C ASN A 32 2.25 10.28 -14.93
N TYR A 33 1.57 10.94 -15.87
CA TYR A 33 0.10 11.03 -15.87
C TYR A 33 -0.55 9.68 -16.14
N ILE A 34 -0.02 8.89 -17.07
CA ILE A 34 -0.53 7.54 -17.36
C ILE A 34 -0.33 6.63 -16.14
N ALA A 35 0.88 6.62 -15.56
CA ALA A 35 1.17 5.87 -14.35
C ALA A 35 0.26 6.30 -13.18
N LEU A 36 0.01 7.59 -13.02
CA LEU A 36 -0.90 8.12 -12.01
C LEU A 36 -2.33 7.57 -12.19
N VAL A 37 -2.85 7.62 -13.41
CA VAL A 37 -4.19 7.10 -13.72
C VAL A 37 -4.25 5.61 -13.44
N ILE A 38 -3.23 4.84 -13.85
CA ILE A 38 -3.16 3.41 -13.57
C ILE A 38 -3.17 3.16 -12.05
N PHE A 39 -2.35 3.90 -11.29
CA PHE A 39 -2.27 3.75 -9.84
C PHE A 39 -3.61 4.08 -9.15
N ILE A 40 -4.28 5.16 -9.56
CA ILE A 40 -5.58 5.56 -9.01
C ILE A 40 -6.64 4.49 -9.34
N VAL A 41 -6.71 4.03 -10.59
CA VAL A 41 -7.64 2.97 -11.00
C VAL A 41 -7.37 1.67 -10.25
N ALA A 42 -6.11 1.27 -10.12
CA ALA A 42 -5.69 0.09 -9.37
C ALA A 42 -6.06 0.17 -7.88
N SER A 43 -5.90 1.35 -7.27
CA SER A 43 -6.26 1.58 -5.86
C SER A 43 -7.78 1.66 -5.64
N LEU A 44 -8.52 2.27 -6.56
CA LEU A 44 -9.98 2.34 -6.48
C LEU A 44 -10.64 0.97 -6.70
N THR A 45 -10.07 0.13 -7.58
CA THR A 45 -10.59 -1.23 -7.78
C THR A 45 -10.47 -2.09 -6.51
N ASP A 46 -9.46 -1.88 -5.65
CA ASP A 46 -9.30 -2.52 -4.32
C ASP A 46 -10.38 -2.10 -3.32
N PHE A 47 -10.72 -0.82 -3.35
CA PHE A 47 -11.76 -0.36 -2.46
C PHE A 47 -13.14 -0.93 -2.87
N LEU A 48 -13.36 -1.08 -4.18
CA LEU A 48 -14.61 -1.56 -4.74
C LEU A 48 -14.76 -3.09 -4.61
N ASP A 49 -13.74 -3.88 -4.94
CA ASP A 49 -13.83 -5.34 -4.83
C ASP A 49 -14.01 -5.80 -3.38
N GLY A 50 -13.34 -5.17 -2.42
CA GLY A 50 -13.50 -5.44 -1.00
C GLY A 50 -14.88 -5.07 -0.47
N LYS A 51 -15.53 -4.04 -1.03
CA LYS A 51 -16.93 -3.71 -0.72
C LYS A 51 -17.91 -4.69 -1.34
N ILE A 52 -17.72 -5.05 -2.61
CA ILE A 52 -18.59 -5.97 -3.35
C ILE A 52 -18.51 -7.38 -2.76
N ALA A 53 -17.31 -7.88 -2.48
CA ALA A 53 -17.09 -9.19 -1.87
C ALA A 53 -17.81 -9.32 -0.52
N ARG A 54 -17.73 -8.28 0.32
CA ARG A 54 -18.42 -8.22 1.61
C ARG A 54 -19.94 -8.08 1.48
N LYS A 55 -20.43 -7.27 0.53
CA LYS A 55 -21.87 -7.04 0.33
C LYS A 55 -22.59 -8.27 -0.22
N TYR A 56 -21.94 -9.03 -1.10
CA TYR A 56 -22.55 -10.17 -1.78
C TYR A 56 -22.11 -11.53 -1.21
N ASN A 57 -21.36 -11.56 -0.10
CA ASN A 57 -20.76 -12.77 0.47
C ASN A 57 -19.98 -13.62 -0.55
N LEU A 58 -19.43 -13.00 -1.59
CA LEU A 58 -18.70 -13.66 -2.68
C LEU A 58 -17.22 -13.87 -2.33
N VAL A 59 -16.95 -14.24 -1.08
CA VAL A 59 -15.60 -14.34 -0.55
C VAL A 59 -15.02 -15.71 -0.92
N THR A 60 -13.95 -15.71 -1.72
CA THR A 60 -13.24 -16.94 -2.11
C THR A 60 -11.89 -17.03 -1.40
N ASN A 61 -11.37 -18.26 -1.20
CA ASN A 61 -10.05 -18.46 -0.59
C ASN A 61 -8.93 -17.80 -1.41
N PHE A 62 -9.03 -17.86 -2.75
CA PHE A 62 -8.10 -17.17 -3.65
C PHE A 62 -8.14 -15.64 -3.47
N GLY A 63 -9.33 -15.04 -3.45
CA GLY A 63 -9.48 -13.59 -3.24
C GLY A 63 -8.93 -13.15 -1.88
N LYS A 64 -9.29 -13.87 -0.81
CA LYS A 64 -8.78 -13.58 0.56
C LYS A 64 -7.25 -13.52 0.64
N PHE A 65 -6.56 -14.34 -0.16
CA PHE A 65 -5.11 -14.38 -0.21
C PHE A 65 -4.53 -13.32 -1.16
N MET A 66 -5.14 -13.17 -2.35
CA MET A 66 -4.63 -12.29 -3.40
C MET A 66 -4.90 -10.81 -3.13
N ASP A 67 -6.01 -10.42 -2.51
CA ASP A 67 -6.34 -9.01 -2.29
C ASP A 67 -5.28 -8.32 -1.40
N PRO A 68 -4.91 -8.88 -0.23
CA PRO A 68 -3.87 -8.27 0.63
C PRO A 68 -2.47 -8.35 0.03
N LEU A 69 -2.24 -9.27 -0.91
CA LEU A 69 -0.96 -9.40 -1.62
C LEU A 69 -0.86 -8.32 -2.70
N ALA A 70 -1.89 -8.20 -3.54
CA ALA A 70 -1.95 -7.25 -4.65
C ALA A 70 -1.89 -5.79 -4.16
N ASP A 71 -2.57 -5.47 -3.05
CA ASP A 71 -2.52 -4.15 -2.42
C ASP A 71 -1.08 -3.77 -2.03
N LYS A 72 -0.39 -4.64 -1.28
CA LYS A 72 1.00 -4.40 -0.88
C LYS A 72 1.95 -4.35 -2.06
N LEU A 73 1.77 -5.22 -3.05
CA LEU A 73 2.63 -5.21 -4.25
C LEU A 73 2.51 -3.89 -5.01
N LEU A 74 1.29 -3.35 -5.17
CA LEU A 74 1.08 -2.08 -5.86
C LEU A 74 1.81 -0.93 -5.13
N VAL A 75 1.59 -0.81 -3.82
CA VAL A 75 2.16 0.27 -3.01
C VAL A 75 3.69 0.13 -2.89
N CYS A 76 4.21 -1.08 -2.65
CA CYS A 76 5.65 -1.33 -2.59
C CYS A 76 6.32 -1.05 -3.94
N SER A 77 5.73 -1.49 -5.05
CA SER A 77 6.28 -1.22 -6.39
C SER A 77 6.34 0.28 -6.66
N ALA A 78 5.30 1.03 -6.30
CA ALA A 78 5.29 2.49 -6.42
C ALA A 78 6.40 3.15 -5.61
N LEU A 79 6.55 2.80 -4.33
CA LEU A 79 7.61 3.37 -3.50
C LEU A 79 9.01 3.04 -4.03
N ILE A 80 9.24 1.80 -4.48
CA ILE A 80 10.53 1.38 -5.05
C ILE A 80 10.84 2.16 -6.33
N CYS A 81 9.87 2.33 -7.23
CA CYS A 81 10.06 3.13 -8.44
C CYS A 81 10.38 4.60 -8.10
N LEU A 82 9.77 5.15 -7.07
CA LEU A 82 10.05 6.51 -6.62
C LEU A 82 11.47 6.68 -6.05
N ILE A 83 12.09 5.61 -5.51
CA ILE A 83 13.52 5.62 -5.16
C ILE A 83 14.35 5.75 -6.44
N ALA A 84 14.05 4.93 -7.46
CA ALA A 84 14.79 4.95 -8.73
C ALA A 84 14.69 6.28 -9.49
N LEU A 85 13.66 7.08 -9.19
CA LEU A 85 13.45 8.43 -9.71
C LEU A 85 14.00 9.54 -8.78
N ASP A 86 14.72 9.18 -7.71
CA ASP A 86 15.25 10.10 -6.68
C ASP A 86 14.20 11.00 -6.01
N ARG A 87 12.93 10.56 -5.97
CA ARG A 87 11.81 11.33 -5.39
C ARG A 87 11.53 11.02 -3.93
N ILE A 88 12.07 9.91 -3.42
CA ILE A 88 11.95 9.52 -2.00
C ILE A 88 13.26 8.87 -1.53
N PRO A 89 13.75 9.21 -0.33
CA PRO A 89 14.93 8.55 0.23
C PRO A 89 14.70 7.05 0.47
N ALA A 90 15.65 6.22 0.02
CA ALA A 90 15.55 4.76 0.13
C ALA A 90 15.31 4.26 1.56
N TRP A 91 15.96 4.88 2.55
CA TRP A 91 15.82 4.49 3.96
C TRP A 91 14.38 4.66 4.48
N ILE A 92 13.63 5.67 3.99
CA ILE A 92 12.22 5.87 4.36
C ILE A 92 11.37 4.74 3.80
N VAL A 93 11.59 4.40 2.53
CA VAL A 93 10.87 3.31 1.88
C VAL A 93 11.14 1.98 2.58
N ILE A 94 12.40 1.70 2.95
CA ILE A 94 12.76 0.50 3.72
C ILE A 94 11.95 0.44 5.01
N VAL A 95 11.90 1.52 5.80
CA VAL A 95 11.11 1.55 7.04
C VAL A 95 9.63 1.26 6.79
N ILE A 96 9.04 1.87 5.75
CA ILE A 96 7.64 1.67 5.38
C ILE A 96 7.36 0.22 5.00
N ILE A 97 8.21 -0.36 4.15
CA ILE A 97 8.07 -1.74 3.66
C ILE A 97 8.28 -2.73 4.80
N SER A 98 9.37 -2.59 5.58
CA SER A 98 9.66 -3.45 6.73
C SER A 98 8.49 -3.50 7.71
N ARG A 99 7.89 -2.34 8.02
CA ARG A 99 6.70 -2.27 8.86
C ARG A 99 5.53 -3.08 8.29
N GLU A 100 5.28 -3.00 6.98
CA GLU A 100 4.17 -3.76 6.37
C GLU A 100 4.36 -5.26 6.45
N PHE A 101 5.59 -5.73 6.27
CA PHE A 101 5.92 -7.15 6.46
C PHE A 101 5.78 -7.57 7.93
N ILE A 102 6.29 -6.78 8.88
CA ILE A 102 6.19 -7.09 10.32
C ILE A 102 4.73 -7.26 10.74
N ILE A 103 3.86 -6.31 10.41
CA ILE A 103 2.46 -6.34 10.82
C ILE A 103 1.70 -7.47 10.13
N SER A 104 2.04 -7.78 8.88
CA SER A 104 1.44 -8.89 8.14
C SER A 104 1.85 -10.24 8.72
N GLY A 105 3.13 -10.43 8.98
CA GLY A 105 3.64 -11.64 9.63
C GLY A 105 3.05 -11.84 11.02
N PHE A 106 2.95 -10.76 11.79
CA PHE A 106 2.33 -10.78 13.11
C PHE A 106 0.87 -11.26 13.08
N ARG A 107 0.07 -10.71 12.15
CA ARG A 107 -1.32 -11.14 11.97
C ARG A 107 -1.42 -12.60 11.56
N LEU A 108 -0.50 -13.07 10.72
CA LEU A 108 -0.47 -14.45 10.26
C LEU A 108 -0.22 -15.40 11.43
N ILE A 109 0.79 -15.11 12.26
CA ILE A 109 1.11 -15.91 13.45
C ILE A 109 -0.05 -15.89 14.45
N ALA A 110 -0.64 -14.71 14.72
CA ALA A 110 -1.76 -14.60 15.64
C ALA A 110 -2.99 -15.37 15.16
N ALA A 111 -3.29 -15.32 13.85
CA ALA A 111 -4.40 -16.05 13.25
C ALA A 111 -4.22 -17.57 13.35
N ASP A 112 -2.99 -18.06 13.20
CA ASP A 112 -2.66 -19.48 13.38
C ASP A 112 -2.90 -19.95 14.83
N ASN A 113 -2.69 -19.06 15.80
CA ASN A 113 -3.00 -19.28 17.22
C ASN A 113 -4.47 -18.98 17.58
N GLY A 114 -5.35 -18.79 16.60
CA GLY A 114 -6.78 -18.53 16.82
C GLY A 114 -7.11 -17.12 17.32
N VAL A 115 -6.13 -16.22 17.40
CA VAL A 115 -6.32 -14.83 17.84
C VAL A 115 -6.49 -13.91 16.64
N VAL A 116 -7.67 -13.31 16.51
CA VAL A 116 -7.97 -12.36 15.42
C VAL A 116 -7.61 -10.94 15.86
N ILE A 117 -6.53 -10.39 15.30
CA ILE A 117 -6.12 -9.02 15.61
C ILE A 117 -6.84 -8.03 14.69
N ALA A 118 -7.60 -7.13 15.30
CA ALA A 118 -8.28 -6.06 14.59
C ALA A 118 -7.31 -5.01 14.00
N ALA A 119 -7.72 -4.38 12.90
CA ALA A 119 -6.97 -3.27 12.31
C ALA A 119 -7.03 -2.02 13.21
N SER A 120 -5.88 -1.41 13.50
CA SER A 120 -5.83 -0.16 14.28
C SER A 120 -6.24 1.04 13.43
N TYR A 121 -6.82 2.06 14.08
CA TYR A 121 -7.14 3.34 13.45
C TYR A 121 -5.91 3.99 12.80
N TRP A 122 -4.77 3.96 13.50
CA TRP A 122 -3.48 4.43 12.98
C TRP A 122 -3.06 3.74 11.68
N GLY A 123 -3.37 2.44 11.54
CA GLY A 123 -3.13 1.71 10.31
C GLY A 123 -3.89 2.28 9.10
N LYS A 124 -5.16 2.70 9.30
CA LYS A 124 -5.97 3.31 8.23
C LYS A 124 -5.43 4.68 7.82
N PHE A 125 -5.11 5.53 8.80
CA PHE A 125 -4.53 6.86 8.52
C PHE A 125 -3.20 6.76 7.79
N LYS A 126 -2.36 5.81 8.20
CA LYS A 126 -1.09 5.50 7.55
C LYS A 126 -1.27 5.10 6.09
N THR A 127 -2.20 4.20 5.79
CA THR A 127 -2.48 3.80 4.39
C THR A 127 -2.98 4.98 3.56
N ALA A 128 -3.89 5.79 4.10
CA ALA A 128 -4.40 6.97 3.41
C ALA A 128 -3.28 7.99 3.11
N SER A 129 -2.43 8.31 4.10
CA SER A 129 -1.32 9.24 3.90
C SER A 129 -0.33 8.72 2.86
N GLN A 130 -0.07 7.41 2.87
CA GLN A 130 0.86 6.79 1.94
C GLN A 130 0.33 6.80 0.50
N MET A 131 -0.96 6.53 0.30
CA MET A 131 -1.59 6.66 -1.02
C MET A 131 -1.48 8.09 -1.55
N VAL A 132 -1.76 9.09 -0.70
CA VAL A 132 -1.61 10.52 -1.08
C VAL A 132 -0.16 10.85 -1.41
N THR A 133 0.79 10.35 -0.62
CA THR A 133 2.23 10.54 -0.86
C THR A 133 2.63 10.00 -2.23
N VAL A 134 2.22 8.76 -2.56
CA VAL A 134 2.52 8.16 -3.86
C VAL A 134 1.92 8.99 -5.00
N ILE A 135 0.64 9.40 -4.88
CA ILE A 135 -0.03 10.24 -5.89
C ILE A 135 0.73 11.53 -6.14
N LEU A 136 1.11 12.25 -5.08
CA LEU A 136 1.85 13.52 -5.18
C LEU A 136 3.22 13.33 -5.85
N LEU A 137 3.96 12.30 -5.45
CA LEU A 137 5.30 12.04 -5.96
C LEU A 137 5.31 11.50 -7.38
N VAL A 138 4.30 10.71 -7.77
CA VAL A 138 4.13 10.25 -9.16
C VAL A 138 3.78 11.42 -10.07
N LEU A 139 2.86 12.29 -9.65
CA LEU A 139 2.41 13.45 -10.42
C LEU A 139 3.57 14.44 -10.71
N ASN A 140 4.48 14.65 -9.75
CA ASN A 140 5.73 15.40 -9.91
C ASN A 140 5.57 16.75 -10.63
N ILE A 141 4.62 17.58 -10.17
CA ILE A 141 4.46 18.94 -10.68
C ILE A 141 5.70 19.75 -10.30
N GLN A 142 6.37 20.32 -11.31
CA GLN A 142 7.56 21.17 -11.14
C GLN A 142 7.16 22.54 -10.55
N ASN A 143 6.79 22.55 -9.27
CA ASN A 143 6.46 23.75 -8.51
C ASN A 143 6.96 23.57 -7.07
N THR A 144 7.66 24.58 -6.55
CA THR A 144 8.23 24.58 -5.19
C THR A 144 7.21 24.19 -4.12
N VAL A 145 5.96 24.65 -4.25
CA VAL A 145 4.87 24.31 -3.31
C VAL A 145 4.59 22.82 -3.33
N PHE A 146 4.52 22.20 -4.52
CA PHE A 146 4.26 20.77 -4.68
C PHE A 146 5.44 19.91 -4.20
N THR A 147 6.67 20.37 -4.40
CA THR A 147 7.86 19.69 -3.87
C THR A 147 7.85 19.67 -2.35
N VAL A 148 7.61 20.83 -1.70
CA VAL A 148 7.53 20.93 -0.24
C VAL A 148 6.38 20.08 0.30
N LEU A 149 5.20 20.14 -0.33
CA LEU A 149 4.06 19.29 0.02
C LEU A 149 4.41 17.81 -0.07
N GLY A 150 5.05 17.36 -1.15
CA GLY A 150 5.53 15.99 -1.31
C GLY A 150 6.43 15.56 -0.16
N THR A 151 7.43 16.38 0.18
CA THR A 151 8.33 16.13 1.31
C THR A 151 7.59 16.04 2.64
N VAL A 152 6.66 16.95 2.91
CA VAL A 152 5.83 16.94 4.14
C VAL A 152 5.03 15.64 4.23
N PHE A 153 4.39 15.21 3.13
CA PHE A 153 3.61 13.97 3.11
C PHE A 153 4.47 12.71 3.26
N ILE A 154 5.71 12.70 2.74
CA ILE A 154 6.68 11.62 3.00
C ILE A 154 6.92 11.48 4.51
N TYR A 155 7.23 12.57 5.20
CA TYR A 155 7.51 12.53 6.64
C TYR A 155 6.26 12.22 7.47
N ILE A 156 5.08 12.73 7.08
CA ILE A 156 3.81 12.35 7.71
C ILE A 156 3.60 10.83 7.59
N SER A 157 3.77 10.27 6.39
CA SER A 157 3.63 8.83 6.15
C SER A 157 4.64 8.00 6.94
N LEU A 158 5.88 8.48 7.07
CA LEU A 158 6.90 7.85 7.91
C LEU A 158 6.49 7.86 9.39
N VAL A 159 6.11 9.01 9.94
CA VAL A 159 5.69 9.14 11.34
C VAL A 159 4.48 8.26 11.62
N LEU A 160 3.45 8.29 10.77
CA LEU A 160 2.27 7.45 10.90
C LEU A 160 2.61 5.95 10.79
N THR A 161 3.60 5.59 9.96
CA THR A 161 4.10 4.22 9.87
C THR A 161 4.67 3.75 11.20
N VAL A 162 5.55 4.55 11.80
CA VAL A 162 6.22 4.23 13.07
C VAL A 162 5.20 4.21 14.22
N VAL A 163 4.36 5.24 14.33
CA VAL A 163 3.30 5.31 15.36
C VAL A 163 2.35 4.12 15.24
N SER A 164 1.94 3.78 14.02
CA SER A 164 1.07 2.64 13.78
C SER A 164 1.72 1.30 14.15
N LEU A 165 3.03 1.14 13.93
CA LEU A 165 3.77 -0.04 14.37
C LEU A 165 3.81 -0.16 15.89
N ILE A 166 4.14 0.95 16.58
CA ILE A 166 4.21 0.99 18.04
C ILE A 166 2.84 0.71 18.64
N ASP A 167 1.79 1.39 18.18
CA ASP A 167 0.40 1.19 18.64
C ASP A 167 -0.04 -0.26 18.46
N TYR A 168 0.28 -0.84 17.30
CA TYR A 168 -0.09 -2.22 17.00
C TYR A 168 0.64 -3.22 17.89
N ILE A 169 1.96 -3.08 18.07
CA ILE A 169 2.72 -3.94 18.97
C ILE A 169 2.20 -3.76 20.40
N ALA A 170 2.05 -2.52 20.87
CA ALA A 170 1.60 -2.19 22.23
C ALA A 170 0.26 -2.83 22.60
N LYS A 171 -0.74 -2.77 21.71
CA LYS A 171 -2.07 -3.34 21.93
C LYS A 171 -2.09 -4.87 21.90
N ASN A 172 -1.11 -5.49 21.25
CA ASN A 172 -1.07 -6.94 21.05
C ASN A 172 0.15 -7.59 21.75
N LYS A 173 0.76 -6.91 22.73
CA LYS A 173 1.89 -7.46 23.51
C LYS A 173 1.49 -8.69 24.32
N GLU A 174 0.24 -8.77 24.75
CA GLU A 174 -0.27 -9.90 25.54
C GLU A 174 -0.42 -11.15 24.68
N VAL A 175 -0.85 -11.01 23.43
CA VAL A 175 -0.91 -12.10 22.44
C VAL A 175 0.48 -12.71 22.17
N LEU A 176 1.56 -11.96 22.39
CA LEU A 176 2.94 -12.45 22.28
C LEU A 176 3.46 -13.11 23.56
N LYS A 177 2.84 -12.84 24.72
CA LYS A 177 3.34 -13.33 26.01
C LYS A 177 2.89 -14.76 26.32
N ASP A 178 1.76 -15.20 25.76
CA ASP A 178 1.18 -16.52 26.04
C ASP A 178 1.75 -17.66 25.17
N GLN A 179 3.02 -17.57 24.76
CA GLN A 179 3.69 -18.62 23.96
C GLN A 179 4.74 -19.44 24.74
N ASN A 180 4.67 -19.45 26.08
CA ASN A 180 5.48 -20.36 26.91
C ASN A 180 4.60 -21.35 27.67
#